data_AF-A0A1F3PCG9-F1
#
_entry.id   AF-A0A1F3PCG9-F1
#
_cell.length_a   1.000
_cell.length_b   1.000
_cell.length_c   1.000
_cell.angle_alpha   90.00
_cell.angle_beta   90.00
_cell.angle_gamma   90.00
#
_symmetry.space_group_name_H-M   'P 1'
#
loop_
_entity.id
_entity.type
_entity.pdbx_description
1 polymer ?
#
loop_
_entity_poly.entity_id
_entity_poly.type
_entity_poly.pdbx_seq_one_letter_code
_entity_poly.pdbx_strand_id
1 'polypeptide(L)'
;MKDLTVKTTEDDYLRYRFERAWKTFEDAKSLANLKSWNSSMNRLYYACFYAVLALFSKHKINSHTHSGAKTQLSKHFIKTGKLEMELGMLYGDLFDLRQKGDYGDFLDFEEKHIMPLIPKVEEFLIQIETLTKE
;
A
#
# COMPACT_ATOMS: atom_id res chain seq x y z
N MET A 1 -5.35 31.67 -11.16
CA MET A 1 -5.07 30.22 -11.02
C MET A 1 -6.20 29.51 -11.75
N LYS A 2 -5.90 28.80 -12.85
CA LYS A 2 -6.93 28.08 -13.62
C LYS A 2 -7.36 26.87 -12.81
N ASP A 3 -8.67 26.70 -12.64
CA ASP A 3 -9.27 25.44 -12.22
C ASP A 3 -8.83 24.34 -13.19
N LEU A 4 -7.93 23.47 -12.74
CA LEU A 4 -7.61 22.21 -13.41
C LEU A 4 -8.58 21.13 -12.92
N THR A 5 -9.87 21.31 -13.19
CA THR A 5 -10.80 20.18 -13.14
C THR A 5 -10.66 19.41 -14.46
N VAL A 6 -9.63 18.58 -14.53
CA VAL A 6 -9.58 17.49 -15.51
C VAL A 6 -10.76 16.57 -15.17
N LYS A 7 -11.67 16.34 -16.13
CA LYS A 7 -12.63 15.23 -16.03
C LYS A 7 -11.83 13.93 -16.10
N THR A 8 -11.38 13.45 -14.96
CA THR A 8 -10.66 12.18 -14.81
C THR A 8 -11.68 11.06 -14.85
N THR A 9 -11.51 10.09 -15.76
CA THR A 9 -12.36 8.88 -15.79
C THR A 9 -12.03 7.97 -14.59
N GLU A 10 -12.90 7.00 -14.29
CA GLU A 10 -12.60 5.98 -13.26
C GLU A 10 -11.29 5.24 -13.59
N ASP A 11 -11.05 4.95 -14.88
CA ASP A 11 -9.82 4.30 -15.35
C ASP A 11 -8.58 5.18 -15.21
N ASP A 12 -8.70 6.49 -15.46
CA ASP A 12 -7.59 7.43 -15.24
C ASP A 12 -7.21 7.51 -13.76
N TYR A 13 -8.20 7.51 -12.86
CA TYR A 13 -7.98 7.54 -11.43
C TYR A 13 -7.35 6.24 -10.93
N LEU A 14 -7.82 5.10 -11.44
CA LEU A 14 -7.24 3.78 -11.15
C LEU A 14 -5.77 3.72 -11.55
N ARG A 15 -5.47 4.10 -12.80
CA ARG A 15 -4.09 4.16 -13.33
C ARG A 15 -3.21 5.07 -12.47
N TYR A 16 -3.68 6.29 -12.21
CA TYR A 16 -2.94 7.25 -11.37
C TYR A 16 -2.62 6.69 -9.97
N ARG A 17 -3.56 5.97 -9.34
CA ARG A 17 -3.34 5.37 -8.03
C ARG A 17 -2.31 4.24 -8.05
N PHE A 18 -2.31 3.39 -9.08
CA PHE A 18 -1.29 2.36 -9.24
C PHE A 18 0.08 2.93 -9.60
N GLU A 19 0.17 3.90 -10.50
CA GLU A 19 1.42 4.62 -10.79
C GLU A 19 2.01 5.22 -9.51
N ARG A 20 1.17 5.82 -8.67
CA ARG A 20 1.58 6.33 -7.37
C ARG A 20 2.04 5.22 -6.42
N ALA A 21 1.34 4.08 -6.38
CA ALA A 21 1.72 2.95 -5.55
C ALA A 21 3.10 2.40 -5.93
N TRP A 22 3.31 2.11 -7.22
CA TRP A 22 4.57 1.62 -7.77
C TRP A 22 5.71 2.62 -7.61
N LYS A 23 5.48 3.91 -7.86
CA LYS A 23 6.49 4.95 -7.59
C LYS A 23 6.87 5.01 -6.10
N THR A 24 5.90 4.89 -5.20
CA THR A 24 6.16 4.87 -3.76
C THR A 24 6.97 3.63 -3.36
N PHE A 25 6.77 2.50 -4.03
CA PHE A 25 7.58 1.29 -3.83
C PHE A 25 9.03 1.47 -4.32
N GLU A 26 9.24 2.10 -5.48
CA GLU A 26 10.58 2.46 -5.97
C GLU A 26 11.30 3.43 -5.02
N ASP A 27 10.57 4.42 -4.46
CA ASP A 27 11.09 5.30 -3.42
C ASP A 27 11.51 4.50 -2.17
N ALA A 28 10.72 3.48 -1.79
CA ALA A 28 11.04 2.61 -0.64
C ALA A 28 12.36 1.84 -0.85
N LYS A 29 12.57 1.28 -2.05
CA LYS A 29 13.82 0.61 -2.43
C LYS A 29 15.00 1.58 -2.42
N SER A 30 14.81 2.78 -2.95
CA SER A 30 15.84 3.82 -2.96
C SER A 30 16.25 4.22 -1.53
N LEU A 31 15.28 4.38 -0.63
CA LEU A 31 15.53 4.68 0.78
C LEU A 31 16.21 3.53 1.53
N ALA A 32 15.87 2.28 1.20
CA ALA A 32 16.55 1.10 1.73
C ALA A 32 18.04 1.09 1.30
N ASN A 33 18.34 1.41 0.04
CA ASN A 33 19.73 1.53 -0.44
C ASN A 33 20.52 2.61 0.29
N LEU A 34 19.85 3.69 0.70
CA LEU A 34 20.41 4.76 1.53
C LEU A 34 20.43 4.42 3.03
N LYS A 35 20.01 3.21 3.41
CA LYS A 35 19.88 2.74 4.80
C LYS A 35 18.92 3.57 5.66
N SER A 36 17.98 4.28 5.02
CA SER A 36 16.92 5.01 5.71
C SER A 36 15.74 4.07 6.00
N TRP A 37 15.93 3.18 6.97
CA TRP A 37 15.03 2.05 7.21
C TRP A 37 13.62 2.45 7.67
N ASN A 38 13.48 3.41 8.59
CA ASN A 38 12.16 3.93 9.01
C ASN A 38 11.41 4.56 7.83
N SER A 39 12.09 5.38 7.03
CA SER A 39 11.52 6.00 5.83
C SER A 39 11.13 4.96 4.78
N SER A 40 11.97 3.93 4.57
CA SER A 40 11.68 2.84 3.65
C SER A 40 10.43 2.06 4.08
N MET A 41 10.34 1.70 5.37
CA MET A 41 9.17 1.02 5.95
C MET A 41 7.88 1.84 5.78
N ASN A 42 7.94 3.14 6.05
CA ASN A 42 6.82 4.05 5.80
C ASN A 42 6.37 3.98 4.34
N ARG A 43 7.32 4.08 3.39
CA ARG A 43 7.01 4.00 1.95
C ARG A 43 6.46 2.64 1.53
N LEU A 44 6.96 1.53 2.08
CA LEU A 44 6.40 0.19 1.84
C LEU A 44 4.91 0.13 2.23
N TYR A 45 4.56 0.64 3.41
CA TYR A 45 3.15 0.72 3.82
C TYR A 45 2.31 1.59 2.86
N TYR A 46 2.79 2.78 2.51
CA TYR A 46 2.04 3.69 1.65
C TYR A 46 1.88 3.17 0.22
N ALA A 47 2.85 2.42 -0.32
CA ALA A 47 2.71 1.74 -1.60
C ALA A 47 1.50 0.79 -1.56
N CYS A 48 1.43 -0.10 -0.57
CA CYS A 48 0.28 -0.99 -0.39
C CYS A 48 -1.03 -0.23 -0.17
N PHE A 49 -1.03 0.83 0.63
CA PHE A 49 -2.23 1.64 0.88
C PHE A 49 -2.76 2.29 -0.41
N TYR A 50 -1.88 2.83 -1.27
CA TYR A 50 -2.31 3.42 -2.53
C TYR A 50 -2.86 2.38 -3.51
N ALA A 51 -2.26 1.18 -3.58
CA ALA A 51 -2.80 0.08 -4.37
C ALA A 51 -4.19 -0.36 -3.86
N VAL A 52 -4.37 -0.48 -2.55
CA VAL A 52 -5.67 -0.82 -1.94
C VAL A 52 -6.74 0.24 -2.25
N LEU A 53 -6.40 1.53 -2.22
CA LEU A 53 -7.32 2.59 -2.64
C LEU A 53 -7.66 2.52 -4.14
N ALA A 54 -6.71 2.10 -4.98
CA ALA A 54 -6.94 1.85 -6.40
C ALA A 54 -7.99 0.74 -6.57
N LEU A 55 -7.78 -0.41 -5.91
CA LEU A 55 -8.71 -1.54 -5.89
C LEU A 55 -10.11 -1.13 -5.43
N PHE A 56 -10.20 -0.35 -4.35
CA PHE A 56 -11.50 0.10 -3.85
C PHE A 56 -12.24 1.01 -4.82
N SER A 57 -11.53 1.85 -5.57
CA SER A 57 -12.15 2.69 -6.58
C SER A 57 -12.78 1.86 -7.71
N LYS A 58 -12.11 0.80 -8.17
CA LYS A 58 -12.64 -0.16 -9.16
C LYS A 58 -13.90 -0.85 -8.68
N HIS A 59 -13.93 -1.28 -7.41
CA HIS A 59 -15.03 -2.04 -6.81
C HIS A 59 -16.08 -1.16 -6.11
N LYS A 60 -16.00 0.16 -6.24
CA LYS A 60 -16.91 1.14 -5.61
C LYS A 60 -17.03 0.98 -4.08
N ILE A 61 -15.92 0.62 -3.44
CA ILE A 61 -15.81 0.47 -1.98
C ILE A 61 -15.33 1.80 -1.39
N ASN A 62 -16.04 2.31 -0.40
CA ASN A 62 -15.67 3.56 0.26
C ASN A 62 -14.75 3.28 1.46
N SER A 63 -13.55 3.88 1.44
CA SER A 63 -12.66 3.95 2.58
C SER A 63 -11.70 5.14 2.45
N HIS A 64 -11.59 5.93 3.51
CA HIS A 64 -10.73 7.14 3.54
C HIS A 64 -9.75 7.15 4.70
N THR A 65 -9.77 6.13 5.56
CA THR A 65 -8.86 6.00 6.70
C THR A 65 -8.02 4.75 6.57
N HIS A 66 -6.85 4.75 7.20
CA HIS A 66 -5.95 3.61 7.19
C HIS A 66 -6.57 2.36 7.84
N SER A 67 -7.25 2.53 8.98
CA SER A 67 -7.95 1.45 9.68
C SER A 67 -9.18 0.96 8.88
N GLY A 68 -9.91 1.89 8.26
CA GLY A 68 -11.00 1.58 7.35
C GLY A 68 -10.53 0.74 6.17
N ALA A 69 -9.37 1.07 5.58
CA ALA A 69 -8.83 0.32 4.47
C ALA A 69 -8.45 -1.12 4.83
N LYS A 70 -7.79 -1.32 5.99
CA LYS A 70 -7.52 -2.67 6.55
C LYS A 70 -8.81 -3.47 6.72
N THR A 71 -9.86 -2.83 7.26
CA THR A 71 -11.17 -3.47 7.49
C THR A 71 -11.87 -3.87 6.20
N GLN A 72 -11.93 -2.95 5.23
CA GLN A 72 -12.60 -3.19 3.95
C GLN A 72 -11.87 -4.23 3.11
N LEU A 73 -10.52 -4.21 3.09
CA LEU A 73 -9.72 -5.21 2.39
C LEU A 73 -9.98 -6.62 2.96
N SER A 74 -10.00 -6.73 4.29
CA SER A 74 -10.32 -7.99 4.97
C SER A 74 -11.71 -8.50 4.61
N LYS A 75 -12.71 -7.62 4.70
CA LYS A 75 -14.11 -7.99 4.44
C LYS A 75 -14.36 -8.44 3.00
N HIS A 76 -13.84 -7.70 2.02
CA HIS A 76 -14.24 -7.86 0.62
C HIS A 76 -13.33 -8.79 -0.19
N PHE A 77 -12.06 -8.95 0.20
CA PHE A 77 -11.09 -9.69 -0.59
C PHE A 77 -10.46 -10.86 0.17
N ILE A 78 -10.13 -10.69 1.46
CA ILE A 78 -9.44 -11.77 2.21
C ILE A 78 -10.44 -12.82 2.69
N LYS A 79 -11.50 -12.40 3.40
CA LYS A 79 -12.53 -13.34 3.92
C LYS A 79 -13.35 -14.02 2.82
N THR A 80 -13.30 -13.47 1.61
CA THR A 80 -13.95 -14.04 0.42
C THR A 80 -13.02 -14.95 -0.38
N GLY A 81 -11.74 -15.08 0.02
CA GLY A 81 -10.75 -15.92 -0.66
C GLY A 81 -10.19 -15.34 -1.95
N LYS A 82 -10.49 -14.08 -2.28
CA LYS A 82 -9.94 -13.39 -3.47
C LYS A 82 -8.50 -12.93 -3.29
N LEU A 83 -8.09 -12.67 -2.06
CA LEU A 83 -6.72 -12.32 -1.70
C LEU A 83 -6.25 -13.28 -0.62
N GLU A 84 -5.04 -13.80 -0.76
CA GLU A 84 -4.45 -14.73 0.20
C GLU A 84 -4.37 -14.12 1.61
N MET A 85 -4.57 -14.96 2.62
CA MET A 85 -4.59 -14.53 4.02
C MET A 85 -3.24 -13.94 4.44
N GLU A 86 -2.15 -14.51 3.95
CA GLU A 86 -0.76 -14.13 4.17
C GLU A 86 -0.50 -12.70 3.72
N LEU A 87 -1.03 -12.31 2.56
CA LEU A 87 -0.96 -10.93 2.05
C LEU A 87 -1.80 -9.97 2.90
N GLY A 88 -2.93 -10.45 3.41
CA GLY A 88 -3.72 -9.71 4.40
C GLY A 88 -2.98 -9.47 5.72
N MET A 89 -2.27 -10.47 6.22
CA MET A 89 -1.43 -10.37 7.41
C MET A 89 -0.28 -9.40 7.17
N LEU A 90 0.42 -9.50 6.03
CA LEU A 90 1.46 -8.54 5.62
C LEU A 90 0.96 -7.09 5.65
N TYR A 91 -0.21 -6.83 5.07
CA TYR A 91 -0.78 -5.48 5.06
C TYR A 91 -1.11 -4.98 6.47
N GLY A 92 -1.60 -5.89 7.33
CA GLY A 92 -1.84 -5.63 8.75
C GLY A 92 -0.56 -5.27 9.49
N ASP A 93 0.51 -6.05 9.30
CA ASP A 93 1.81 -5.86 9.92
C ASP A 93 2.44 -4.54 9.48
N LEU A 94 2.41 -4.23 8.19
CA LEU A 94 2.93 -2.95 7.66
C LEU A 94 2.19 -1.75 8.27
N PHE A 95 0.87 -1.87 8.48
CA PHE A 95 0.10 -0.82 9.16
C PHE A 95 0.62 -0.58 10.58
N ASP A 96 0.83 -1.65 11.35
CA ASP A 96 1.26 -1.58 12.75
C ASP A 96 2.73 -1.15 12.87
N LEU A 97 3.61 -1.68 12.01
CA LEU A 97 5.02 -1.30 11.91
C LEU A 97 5.17 0.17 11.54
N ARG A 98 4.35 0.67 10.62
CA ARG A 98 4.33 2.09 10.24
C ARG A 98 3.96 2.99 11.40
N GLN A 99 2.96 2.63 12.19
CA GLN A 99 2.63 3.40 13.39
C GLN A 99 3.79 3.42 14.39
N LYS A 100 4.47 2.29 14.57
CA LYS A 100 5.64 2.19 15.46
C LYS A 100 6.83 3.01 14.97
N GLY A 101 7.14 2.97 13.67
CA GLY A 101 8.28 3.73 13.12
C GLY A 101 8.02 5.23 12.99
N ASP A 102 6.76 5.66 12.78
CA ASP A 102 6.42 7.07 12.63
C ASP A 102 6.23 7.79 13.98
N TYR A 103 5.80 7.09 15.03
CA TYR A 103 5.39 7.69 16.30
C TYR A 103 5.96 7.01 17.56
N GLY A 104 6.66 5.88 17.42
CA GLY A 104 7.27 5.20 18.54
C GLY A 104 8.56 5.89 18.96
N ASP A 105 8.66 6.25 20.24
CA ASP A 105 9.93 6.70 20.80
C ASP A 105 10.92 5.52 20.82
N PHE A 106 12.16 5.76 20.38
CA PHE A 106 13.29 4.82 20.43
C PHE A 106 13.18 3.56 19.54
N LEU A 107 12.34 3.57 18.49
CA LEU A 107 12.28 2.46 17.53
C LEU A 107 12.98 2.82 16.22
N ASP A 108 14.12 2.18 15.97
CA ASP A 108 14.82 2.25 14.69
C ASP A 108 14.77 0.90 13.98
N PHE A 109 14.17 0.88 12.80
CA PHE A 109 14.27 -0.26 11.92
C PHE A 109 15.71 -0.43 11.42
N GLU A 110 16.02 -1.67 11.03
CA GLU A 110 17.32 -2.10 10.53
C GLU A 110 17.08 -2.86 9.23
N GLU A 111 18.15 -3.11 8.48
CA GLU A 111 18.14 -3.88 7.24
C GLU A 111 17.35 -5.19 7.36
N LYS A 112 17.60 -5.96 8.42
CA LYS A 112 16.94 -7.26 8.68
C LYS A 112 15.41 -7.16 8.83
N HIS A 113 14.90 -6.00 9.23
CA HIS A 113 13.48 -5.75 9.39
C HIS A 113 12.83 -5.41 8.05
N ILE A 114 13.54 -4.69 7.17
CA ILE A 114 12.97 -4.09 5.95
C ILE A 114 13.23 -4.91 4.70
N MET A 115 14.45 -5.43 4.51
CA MET A 115 14.82 -6.15 3.30
C MET A 115 13.90 -7.35 3.00
N PRO A 116 13.47 -8.16 3.99
CA PRO A 116 12.54 -9.26 3.74
C PRO A 116 11.11 -8.81 3.34
N LEU A 117 10.75 -7.56 3.59
CA LEU A 117 9.42 -7.02 3.27
C LEU A 117 9.32 -6.53 1.82
N ILE A 118 10.43 -6.08 1.22
CA ILE A 118 10.46 -5.55 -0.16
C ILE A 118 9.85 -6.54 -1.17
N PRO A 119 10.30 -7.80 -1.30
CA PRO A 119 9.72 -8.73 -2.27
C PRO A 119 8.26 -9.09 -1.96
N LYS A 120 7.89 -9.14 -0.67
CA LYS A 120 6.49 -9.41 -0.25
C LYS A 120 5.55 -8.27 -0.61
N VAL A 121 6.03 -7.03 -0.50
CA VAL A 121 5.28 -5.83 -0.89
C VAL A 121 5.13 -5.78 -2.41
N GLU A 122 6.17 -6.13 -3.17
CA GLU A 122 6.08 -6.25 -4.63
C GLU A 122 5.00 -7.26 -5.05
N GLU A 123 5.01 -8.45 -4.44
CA GLU A 123 3.98 -9.47 -4.65
C GLU A 123 2.59 -8.95 -4.31
N PHE A 124 2.43 -8.29 -3.16
CA PHE A 124 1.17 -7.67 -2.76
C PHE A 124 0.66 -6.68 -3.81
N LEU A 125 1.52 -5.79 -4.35
CA LEU A 125 1.13 -4.82 -5.38
C LEU A 125 0.63 -5.52 -6.66
N ILE A 126 1.34 -6.56 -7.11
CA ILE A 126 0.97 -7.35 -8.28
C ILE A 126 -0.40 -8.02 -8.10
N GLN A 127 -0.64 -8.61 -6.93
CA GLN A 127 -1.91 -9.28 -6.62
C GLN A 127 -3.08 -8.28 -6.56
N ILE A 128 -2.87 -7.13 -5.92
CA ILE A 128 -3.89 -6.07 -5.87
C ILE A 128 -4.20 -5.53 -7.28
N GLU A 129 -3.19 -5.33 -8.13
CA GLU A 129 -3.39 -4.90 -9.51
C GLU A 129 -4.16 -5.95 -10.34
N THR A 130 -3.88 -7.24 -10.12
CA THR A 130 -4.59 -8.34 -10.79
C THR A 130 -6.08 -8.33 -10.45
N LEU A 131 -6.45 -8.09 -9.19
CA LEU A 131 -7.84 -7.98 -8.73
C LEU A 131 -8.63 -6.79 -9.31
N THR A 132 -7.97 -5.89 -10.07
CA THR A 132 -8.65 -4.79 -10.78
C THR A 132 -9.00 -5.10 -12.23
N LYS A 133 -8.52 -6.24 -12.74
CA LYS A 133 -8.77 -6.74 -14.10
C LYS A 133 -9.96 -7.71 -14.16
N GLU A 134 -10.45 -8.15 -13.00
CA GLU A 134 -11.73 -8.86 -12.84
C GLU A 134 -12.93 -7.93 -13.02
#